data_AF-J5PGY1-F1
#
_entry.id   AF-J5PGY1-F1
#
_cell.length_a   1.000
_cell.length_b   1.000
_cell.length_c   1.000
_cell.angle_alpha   90.00
_cell.angle_beta   90.00
_cell.angle_gamma   90.00
#
_symmetry.space_group_name_H-M   'P 1'
#
loop_
_entity.id
_entity.type
_entity.pdbx_description
1 polymer ?
#
loop_
_entity_poly.entity_id
_entity_poly.type
_entity_poly.pdbx_seq_one_letter_code
_entity_poly.pdbx_strand_id
1 'polypeptide(L)'
;MRIGRRAVTLGGMSRPTGRRAAAPQESALRESAPQESAPRLPLAEEPLRPTFARERAARKAGLWPVAGCDEAGRGPLAGPVVAAAVILDPQRIPRGLDDSKKLTAEKREILYERICAMAEVGVAFGSPARIDRDNIRQASLWALSRAVRALPVAPQLVFVDGCDKIDVPCDCRAVISGDALVLSIAAASIVAKVTRDRLMARIGAACPGYGFERHMGYGVPAHTRALATLGPTRHHRQSFAPVRAAAQRVAAQLAAEHIAVEHLVAERLVAEQLVAETAAAERQAAERLAVEAAAEGAATEAPATLPVLGIAS
;
A
#
# COMPACT_ATOMS: atom_id res chain seq x y z
N MET A 1 -47.97 58.94 23.18
CA MET A 1 -48.18 60.05 24.14
C MET A 1 -47.05 59.99 25.17
N ARG A 2 -46.16 60.94 25.44
CA ARG A 2 -45.86 62.35 25.08
C ARG A 2 -44.31 62.40 24.97
N ILE A 3 -43.67 62.84 23.88
CA ILE A 3 -43.41 64.23 23.42
C ILE A 3 -42.52 65.05 24.37
N GLY A 4 -41.40 65.56 23.83
CA GLY A 4 -40.66 66.74 24.30
C GLY A 4 -39.13 66.59 24.22
N ARG A 5 -38.44 66.71 23.08
CA ARG A 5 -38.08 67.91 22.26
C ARG A 5 -37.34 69.04 23.01
N ARG A 6 -36.09 69.31 22.60
CA ARG A 6 -35.53 70.58 22.04
C ARG A 6 -34.00 70.37 21.86
N ALA A 7 -33.36 70.44 20.68
CA ALA A 7 -33.24 71.50 19.65
C ALA A 7 -32.52 72.76 20.20
N VAL A 8 -31.60 73.49 19.54
CA VAL A 8 -30.90 73.55 18.23
C VAL A 8 -30.02 74.82 18.34
N THR A 9 -28.84 74.90 17.70
CA THR A 9 -28.26 76.04 16.91
C THR A 9 -26.77 75.76 16.64
N LEU A 10 -26.23 75.65 15.41
CA LEU A 10 -26.11 76.50 14.21
C LEU A 10 -25.10 77.67 14.27
N GLY A 11 -24.22 77.70 13.27
CA GLY A 11 -23.40 78.84 12.83
C GLY A 11 -21.91 78.69 13.18
N GLY A 12 -20.92 78.88 12.30
CA GLY A 12 -20.88 79.43 10.96
C GLY A 12 -19.44 79.36 10.40
N MET A 13 -19.31 79.53 9.09
CA MET A 13 -18.09 79.45 8.29
C MET A 13 -17.15 80.64 8.53
N SER A 14 -15.82 80.43 8.46
CA SER A 14 -14.89 81.31 7.71
C SER A 14 -13.45 80.79 7.68
N ARG A 15 -12.88 80.73 6.47
CA ARG A 15 -11.43 80.86 6.16
C ARG A 15 -11.14 82.37 5.97
N PRO A 16 -9.90 82.93 5.96
CA PRO A 16 -8.68 82.32 5.40
C PRO A 16 -7.29 82.74 6.00
N THR A 17 -6.24 82.11 5.43
CA THR A 17 -4.86 82.61 5.17
C THR A 17 -3.94 83.09 6.30
N GLY A 18 -2.79 82.40 6.43
CA GLY A 18 -1.56 82.89 7.07
C GLY A 18 -0.36 82.00 6.71
N ARG A 19 0.69 82.59 6.14
CA ARG A 19 1.87 81.99 5.47
C ARG A 19 2.97 81.48 6.42
N ARG A 20 3.78 80.54 5.88
CA ARG A 20 5.23 80.28 6.15
C ARG A 20 5.57 79.66 7.53
N ALA A 21 6.54 78.76 7.71
CA ALA A 21 7.60 78.20 6.87
C ALA A 21 8.01 76.82 7.43
N ALA A 22 8.64 75.99 6.60
CA ALA A 22 9.20 74.69 6.93
C ALA A 22 10.53 74.80 7.71
N ALA A 23 10.78 73.85 8.61
CA ALA A 23 12.10 73.45 9.11
C ALA A 23 12.04 71.96 9.54
N PRO A 24 13.18 71.22 9.50
CA PRO A 24 13.21 69.87 8.96
C PRO A 24 13.17 68.74 10.01
N GLN A 25 12.93 67.54 9.49
CA GLN A 25 12.97 66.25 10.18
C GLN A 25 14.39 65.90 10.65
N GLU A 26 14.52 65.45 11.90
CA GLU A 26 15.64 64.61 12.34
C GLU A 26 15.11 63.28 12.89
N SER A 27 15.47 62.21 12.17
CA SER A 27 15.24 60.82 12.52
C SER A 27 16.22 60.40 13.62
N ALA A 28 15.71 60.15 14.82
CA ALA A 28 16.47 59.49 15.88
C ALA A 28 15.99 58.04 16.02
N LEU A 29 16.85 57.12 15.57
CA LEU A 29 16.81 55.69 15.85
C LEU A 29 16.71 55.46 17.36
N ARG A 30 15.64 54.81 17.81
CA ARG A 30 15.58 54.21 19.15
C ARG A 30 15.86 52.71 19.01
N GLU A 31 17.12 52.36 19.25
CA GLU A 31 17.53 51.00 19.57
C GLU A 31 16.71 50.51 20.78
N SER A 32 15.98 49.41 20.59
CA SER A 32 15.23 48.76 21.67
C SER A 32 16.12 47.70 22.31
N ALA A 33 16.38 47.85 23.60
CA ALA A 33 17.14 46.90 24.39
C ALA A 33 16.44 45.52 24.40
N PRO A 34 17.20 44.41 24.33
CA PRO A 34 16.63 43.07 24.35
C PRO A 34 16.03 42.78 25.73
N GLN A 35 14.73 42.52 25.78
CA GLN A 35 14.08 41.97 26.98
C GLN A 35 14.53 40.52 27.16
N GLU A 36 15.37 40.27 28.16
CA GLU A 36 15.69 38.92 28.63
C GLU A 36 14.41 38.25 29.13
N SER A 37 13.90 37.31 28.34
CA SER A 37 12.82 36.42 28.75
C SER A 37 13.36 35.44 29.79
N ALA A 38 12.78 35.46 31.00
CA ALA A 38 13.08 34.51 32.06
C ALA A 38 13.06 33.06 31.54
N PRO A 39 13.99 32.19 31.97
CA PRO A 39 14.04 30.81 31.52
C PRO A 39 12.78 30.09 31.99
N ARG A 40 11.90 29.72 31.06
CA ARG A 40 10.78 28.81 31.34
C ARG A 40 11.38 27.47 31.72
N LEU A 41 11.25 27.09 32.99
CA LEU A 41 11.52 25.73 33.46
C LEU A 41 10.73 24.76 32.56
N PRO A 42 11.38 23.78 31.91
CA PRO A 42 10.63 22.74 31.21
C PRO A 42 9.89 21.93 32.27
N LEU A 43 8.60 22.18 32.43
CA LEU A 43 7.70 21.17 33.01
C LEU A 43 7.83 19.98 32.07
N ALA A 44 8.58 18.95 32.48
CA ALA A 44 8.61 17.70 31.76
C ALA A 44 7.16 17.23 31.67
N GLU A 45 6.55 17.33 30.48
CA GLU A 45 5.20 16.80 30.25
C GLU A 45 5.24 15.33 30.63
N GLU A 46 4.45 14.94 31.64
CA GLU A 46 4.39 13.55 32.05
C GLU A 46 4.03 12.69 30.83
N PRO A 47 4.72 11.56 30.61
CA PRO A 47 4.49 10.77 29.42
C PRO A 47 3.03 10.30 29.40
N LEU A 48 2.30 10.74 28.37
CA LEU A 48 0.92 10.33 28.09
C LEU A 48 0.81 8.81 28.10
N ARG A 49 0.00 8.28 29.01
CA ARG A 49 -0.30 6.86 29.18
C ARG A 49 -1.80 6.62 29.12
N PRO A 50 -2.24 5.51 28.50
CA PRO A 50 -3.66 5.19 28.46
C PRO A 50 -4.18 4.87 29.87
N THR A 51 -5.41 5.28 30.15
CA THR A 51 -6.08 5.01 31.43
C THR A 51 -7.45 4.39 31.21
N PHE A 52 -7.96 3.66 32.21
CA PHE A 52 -9.30 3.06 32.18
C PHE A 52 -10.42 4.07 32.55
N ALA A 53 -10.17 5.37 32.40
CA ALA A 53 -11.08 6.42 32.87
C ALA A 53 -12.34 6.50 32.01
N ARG A 54 -12.21 6.39 30.68
CA ARG A 54 -13.33 6.52 29.74
C ARG A 54 -14.25 5.31 29.78
N GLU A 55 -13.68 4.12 29.89
CA GLU A 55 -14.41 2.86 30.06
C GLU A 55 -15.19 2.85 31.37
N ARG A 56 -14.58 3.34 32.46
CA ARG A 56 -15.26 3.50 33.76
C ARG A 56 -16.40 4.50 33.70
N ALA A 57 -16.20 5.63 33.02
CA ALA A 57 -17.24 6.64 32.84
C ALA A 57 -18.42 6.09 32.02
N ALA A 58 -18.15 5.37 30.93
CA ALA A 58 -19.16 4.69 30.13
C ALA A 58 -19.93 3.64 30.94
N ARG A 59 -19.23 2.83 31.74
CA ARG A 59 -19.85 1.86 32.65
C ARG A 59 -20.79 2.53 33.65
N LYS A 60 -20.39 3.66 34.24
CA LYS A 60 -21.24 4.45 35.15
C LYS A 60 -22.49 5.00 34.44
N ALA A 61 -22.37 5.30 33.15
CA ALA A 61 -23.48 5.73 32.31
C ALA A 61 -24.38 4.59 31.79
N GLY A 62 -24.17 3.34 32.25
CA GLY A 62 -24.98 2.18 31.84
C GLY A 62 -24.55 1.54 30.52
N LEU A 63 -23.49 2.04 29.87
CA LEU A 63 -22.99 1.54 28.58
C LEU A 63 -21.91 0.46 28.81
N TRP A 64 -22.32 -0.76 29.20
CA TRP A 64 -21.42 -1.89 29.45
C TRP A 64 -21.92 -3.17 28.79
N PRO A 65 -21.10 -3.96 28.07
CA PRO A 65 -19.64 -3.88 27.98
C PRO A 65 -19.08 -2.77 27.08
N VAL A 66 -17.84 -2.35 27.33
CA VAL A 66 -17.12 -1.35 26.53
C VAL A 66 -15.96 -2.02 25.80
N ALA A 67 -15.92 -1.89 24.48
CA ALA A 67 -14.81 -2.35 23.65
C ALA A 67 -13.90 -1.19 23.22
N GLY A 68 -12.60 -1.45 23.11
CA GLY A 68 -11.66 -0.60 22.37
C GLY A 68 -11.23 -1.29 21.08
N CYS A 69 -11.03 -0.53 20.01
CA CYS A 69 -10.65 -1.04 18.69
C CYS A 69 -9.49 -0.26 18.09
N ASP A 70 -8.58 -0.98 17.45
CA ASP A 70 -7.44 -0.43 16.71
C ASP A 70 -7.03 -1.39 15.58
N GLU A 71 -6.23 -0.88 14.63
CA GLU A 71 -5.70 -1.62 13.50
C GLU A 71 -4.18 -1.52 13.32
N ALA A 72 -3.59 -2.60 12.82
CA ALA A 72 -2.21 -2.65 12.39
C ALA A 72 -2.11 -2.89 10.89
N GLY A 73 -1.13 -2.24 10.24
CA GLY A 73 -0.76 -2.55 8.87
C GLY A 73 -1.44 -1.72 7.79
N ARG A 74 -1.74 -0.44 8.03
CA ARG A 74 -2.25 0.45 6.97
C ARG A 74 -1.22 0.81 5.91
N GLY A 75 0.00 1.16 6.31
CA GLY A 75 1.08 1.60 5.41
C GLY A 75 1.85 0.55 4.58
N PRO A 76 1.97 -0.73 4.99
CA PRO A 76 2.71 -1.76 4.26
C PRO A 76 2.30 -1.95 2.80
N LEU A 77 3.26 -2.34 1.95
CA LEU A 77 3.02 -2.71 0.54
C LEU A 77 2.43 -4.13 0.41
N ALA A 78 2.63 -4.96 1.43
CA ALA A 78 2.19 -6.35 1.45
C ALA A 78 1.54 -6.74 2.78
N GLY A 79 0.72 -7.78 2.72
CA GLY A 79 -0.04 -8.33 3.83
C GLY A 79 -1.35 -7.60 4.11
N PRO A 80 -2.18 -8.16 4.99
CA PRO A 80 -3.48 -7.59 5.33
C PRO A 80 -3.35 -6.36 6.24
N VAL A 81 -4.45 -5.62 6.35
CA VAL A 81 -4.74 -4.82 7.55
C VAL A 81 -5.38 -5.76 8.58
N VAL A 82 -4.91 -5.72 9.82
CA VAL A 82 -5.44 -6.54 10.92
C VAL A 82 -6.05 -5.60 11.93
N ALA A 83 -7.31 -5.81 12.26
CA ALA A 83 -8.00 -5.06 13.30
C ALA A 83 -8.30 -5.96 14.49
N ALA A 84 -8.27 -5.39 15.68
CA ALA A 84 -8.68 -6.06 16.90
C ALA A 84 -9.70 -5.22 17.67
N ALA A 85 -10.58 -5.90 18.39
CA ALA A 85 -11.50 -5.32 19.36
C ALA A 85 -11.28 -6.02 20.69
N VAL A 86 -11.21 -5.27 21.79
CA VAL A 86 -10.93 -5.81 23.13
C VAL A 86 -11.89 -5.23 24.15
N ILE A 87 -12.56 -6.10 24.92
CA ILE A 87 -13.30 -5.74 26.13
C ILE A 87 -12.48 -6.19 27.34
N LEU A 88 -11.93 -5.24 28.09
CA LEU A 88 -11.15 -5.52 29.29
C LEU A 88 -12.06 -5.86 30.48
N ASP A 89 -11.71 -6.90 31.22
CA ASP A 89 -12.31 -7.17 32.53
C ASP A 89 -11.78 -6.16 33.57
N PRO A 90 -12.63 -5.32 34.19
CA PRO A 90 -12.21 -4.33 35.18
C PRO A 90 -11.49 -4.91 36.41
N GLN A 91 -11.69 -6.20 36.71
CA GLN A 91 -11.06 -6.88 37.84
C GLN A 91 -9.72 -7.53 37.48
N ARG A 92 -9.42 -7.71 36.19
CA ARG A 92 -8.26 -8.48 35.70
C ARG A 92 -7.48 -7.76 34.60
N ILE A 93 -7.40 -6.43 34.66
CA ILE A 93 -6.65 -5.64 33.68
C ILE A 93 -5.14 -5.95 33.77
N PRO A 94 -4.49 -6.38 32.68
CA PRO A 94 -3.05 -6.57 32.66
C PRO A 94 -2.29 -5.27 32.97
N ARG A 95 -1.30 -5.33 33.86
CA ARG A 95 -0.43 -4.19 34.16
C ARG A 95 0.53 -3.93 33.00
N GLY A 96 0.81 -2.65 32.74
CA GLY A 96 1.81 -2.22 31.75
C GLY A 96 1.31 -2.11 30.31
N LEU A 97 -0.02 -2.08 30.10
CA LEU A 97 -0.59 -1.70 28.82
C LEU A 97 -0.21 -0.25 28.48
N ASP A 98 0.25 -0.05 27.25
CA ASP A 98 0.62 1.23 26.65
C ASP A 98 0.48 1.10 25.13
N ASP A 99 0.67 2.18 24.38
CA ASP A 99 0.75 2.16 22.92
C ASP A 99 1.74 1.07 22.47
N SER A 100 1.27 0.17 21.60
CA SER A 100 2.08 -0.92 21.06
C SER A 100 3.43 -0.45 20.50
N LYS A 101 3.52 0.75 19.93
CA LYS A 101 4.76 1.31 19.36
C LYS A 101 5.78 1.69 20.42
N LYS A 102 5.34 2.02 21.65
CA LYS A 102 6.22 2.33 22.80
C LYS A 102 6.76 1.09 23.50
N LEU A 103 6.18 -0.07 23.22
CA LEU A 103 6.56 -1.34 23.83
C LEU A 103 7.59 -2.10 22.97
N THR A 104 8.49 -2.81 23.64
CA THR A 104 9.40 -3.76 22.96
C THR A 104 8.62 -4.94 22.42
N ALA A 105 9.14 -5.64 21.41
CA ALA A 105 8.50 -6.82 20.84
C ALA A 105 8.21 -7.89 21.90
N GLU A 106 9.19 -8.19 22.76
CA GLU A 106 9.05 -9.14 23.87
C GLU A 106 7.93 -8.74 24.84
N LYS A 107 7.88 -7.46 25.26
CA LYS A 107 6.82 -6.97 26.15
C LYS A 107 5.44 -7.07 25.50
N ARG A 108 5.33 -6.77 24.20
CA ARG A 108 4.07 -6.94 23.45
C ARG A 108 3.61 -8.38 23.41
N GLU A 109 4.51 -9.34 23.19
CA GLU A 109 4.19 -10.77 23.18
C GLU A 109 3.65 -11.23 24.54
N ILE A 110 4.31 -10.84 25.64
CA ILE A 110 3.83 -11.15 27.01
C ILE A 110 2.45 -10.54 27.27
N LEU A 111 2.25 -9.27 26.88
CA LEU A 111 0.97 -8.59 27.06
C LEU A 111 -0.13 -9.18 26.17
N TYR A 112 0.19 -9.58 24.95
CA TYR A 112 -0.73 -10.27 24.05
C TYR A 112 -1.32 -11.52 24.72
N GLU A 113 -0.46 -12.41 25.24
CA GLU A 113 -0.92 -13.65 25.90
C GLU A 113 -1.78 -13.33 27.13
N ARG A 114 -1.43 -12.30 27.90
CA ARG A 114 -2.25 -11.85 29.04
C ARG A 114 -3.60 -11.28 28.63
N ILE A 115 -3.65 -10.45 27.58
CA ILE A 115 -4.91 -9.89 27.07
C ILE A 115 -5.82 -11.03 26.60
N CYS A 116 -5.30 -11.95 25.79
CA CYS A 116 -6.08 -13.09 25.30
C CYS A 116 -6.59 -14.02 26.42
N ALA A 117 -5.89 -14.11 27.55
CA ALA A 117 -6.32 -14.92 28.69
C ALA A 117 -7.31 -14.23 29.64
N MET A 118 -7.35 -12.89 29.65
CA MET A 118 -8.06 -12.10 30.68
C MET A 118 -9.17 -11.19 30.15
N ALA A 119 -9.26 -11.02 28.83
CA ALA A 119 -10.19 -10.11 28.16
C ALA A 119 -10.94 -10.83 27.02
N GLU A 120 -12.07 -10.27 26.62
CA GLU A 120 -12.75 -10.72 25.40
C GLU A 120 -12.07 -10.06 24.19
N VAL A 121 -11.73 -10.85 23.20
CA VAL A 121 -10.96 -10.39 22.03
C VAL A 121 -11.64 -10.84 20.74
N GLY A 122 -11.85 -9.90 19.83
CA GLY A 122 -12.26 -10.14 18.45
C GLY A 122 -11.17 -9.67 17.50
N VAL A 123 -10.89 -10.43 16.43
CA VAL A 123 -9.87 -10.09 15.43
C VAL A 123 -10.44 -10.26 14.02
N ALA A 124 -10.09 -9.37 13.11
CA ALA A 124 -10.46 -9.47 11.70
C ALA A 124 -9.33 -9.04 10.77
N PHE A 125 -9.32 -9.63 9.57
CA PHE A 125 -8.28 -9.42 8.57
C PHE A 125 -8.89 -8.83 7.29
N GLY A 126 -8.47 -7.62 6.92
CA GLY A 126 -8.70 -7.06 5.58
C GLY A 126 -7.61 -7.54 4.63
N SER A 127 -7.93 -8.50 3.77
CA SER A 127 -6.98 -9.08 2.80
C SER A 127 -6.46 -8.06 1.78
N PRO A 128 -5.28 -8.27 1.17
CA PRO A 128 -4.79 -7.44 0.08
C PRO A 128 -5.82 -7.25 -1.05
N ALA A 129 -6.51 -8.33 -1.46
CA ALA A 129 -7.57 -8.26 -2.46
C ALA A 129 -8.72 -7.32 -2.06
N ARG A 130 -9.11 -7.29 -0.78
CA ARG A 130 -10.11 -6.35 -0.28
C ARG A 130 -9.57 -4.92 -0.26
N ILE A 131 -8.32 -4.72 0.16
CA ILE A 131 -7.66 -3.40 0.14
C ILE A 131 -7.64 -2.85 -1.29
N ASP A 132 -7.30 -3.69 -2.27
CA ASP A 132 -7.25 -3.31 -3.68
C ASP A 132 -8.63 -2.97 -4.24
N ARG A 133 -9.68 -3.68 -3.80
CA ARG A 133 -11.06 -3.43 -4.23
C ARG A 133 -11.69 -2.19 -3.58
N ASP A 134 -11.51 -2.03 -2.27
CA ASP A 134 -12.27 -1.05 -1.47
C ASP A 134 -11.47 0.22 -1.14
N ASN A 135 -10.16 0.26 -1.42
CA ASN A 135 -9.15 1.16 -0.85
C ASN A 135 -8.80 0.87 0.63
N ILE A 136 -7.62 1.36 1.05
CA ILE A 136 -7.08 1.06 2.39
C ILE A 136 -7.93 1.61 3.52
N ARG A 137 -8.56 2.77 3.36
CA ARG A 137 -9.39 3.37 4.41
C ARG A 137 -10.64 2.51 4.63
N GLN A 138 -11.38 2.20 3.57
CA GLN A 138 -12.61 1.40 3.70
C GLN A 138 -12.32 -0.04 4.13
N ALA A 139 -11.23 -0.65 3.65
CA ALA A 139 -10.82 -1.97 4.11
C ALA A 139 -10.47 -1.99 5.62
N SER A 140 -9.90 -0.90 6.14
CA SER A 140 -9.61 -0.75 7.57
C SER A 140 -10.88 -0.59 8.40
N LEU A 141 -11.80 0.30 7.99
CA LEU A 141 -13.10 0.48 8.66
C LEU A 141 -13.93 -0.81 8.65
N TRP A 142 -13.89 -1.54 7.54
CA TRP A 142 -14.52 -2.86 7.44
C TRP A 142 -13.87 -3.85 8.41
N ALA A 143 -12.54 -3.92 8.49
CA ALA A 143 -11.85 -4.83 9.41
C ALA A 143 -12.19 -4.49 10.88
N LEU A 144 -12.20 -3.21 11.26
CA LEU A 144 -12.59 -2.77 12.61
C LEU A 144 -14.02 -3.19 12.96
N SER A 145 -15.00 -2.94 12.08
CA SER A 145 -16.38 -3.40 12.28
C SER A 145 -16.46 -4.92 12.45
N ARG A 146 -15.71 -5.67 11.64
CA ARG A 146 -15.67 -7.14 11.71
C ARG A 146 -15.00 -7.63 13.00
N ALA A 147 -13.98 -6.94 13.50
CA ALA A 147 -13.35 -7.27 14.77
C ALA A 147 -14.33 -7.10 15.94
N VAL A 148 -15.13 -6.02 15.95
CA VAL A 148 -16.21 -5.84 16.94
C VAL A 148 -17.24 -6.96 16.86
N ARG A 149 -17.69 -7.31 15.64
CA ARG A 149 -18.66 -8.40 15.44
C ARG A 149 -18.10 -9.79 15.79
N ALA A 150 -16.79 -9.94 15.88
CA ALA A 150 -16.13 -11.18 16.27
C ALA A 150 -15.93 -11.31 17.79
N LEU A 151 -16.28 -10.29 18.57
CA LEU A 151 -16.24 -10.38 20.03
C LEU A 151 -17.23 -11.45 20.54
N PRO A 152 -16.83 -12.30 21.50
CA PRO A 152 -17.73 -13.28 22.12
C PRO A 152 -18.95 -12.65 22.81
N VAL A 153 -18.81 -11.41 23.28
CA VAL A 153 -19.88 -10.63 23.91
C VAL A 153 -20.07 -9.33 23.14
N ALA A 154 -21.32 -9.02 22.79
CA ALA A 154 -21.64 -7.77 22.10
C ALA A 154 -21.43 -6.55 23.04
N PRO A 155 -20.60 -5.58 22.66
CA PRO A 155 -20.43 -4.35 23.45
C PRO A 155 -21.64 -3.42 23.29
N GLN A 156 -21.89 -2.60 24.32
CA GLN A 156 -22.83 -1.48 24.25
C GLN A 156 -22.18 -0.19 23.74
N LEU A 157 -20.86 -0.06 23.91
CA LEU A 157 -20.07 1.07 23.42
C LEU A 157 -18.73 0.60 22.86
N VAL A 158 -18.34 1.16 21.73
CA VAL A 158 -17.03 0.99 21.12
C VAL A 158 -16.28 2.32 21.10
N PHE A 159 -15.06 2.31 21.61
CA PHE A 159 -14.05 3.33 21.32
C PHE A 159 -13.16 2.85 20.17
N VAL A 160 -12.98 3.66 19.14
CA VAL A 160 -12.16 3.33 17.96
C VAL A 160 -11.01 4.32 17.86
N ASP A 161 -9.79 3.85 17.61
CA ASP A 161 -8.66 4.75 17.32
C ASP A 161 -8.89 5.55 16.02
N GLY A 162 -8.45 6.81 16.03
CA GLY A 162 -8.56 7.72 14.91
C GLY A 162 -9.82 8.60 14.92
N CYS A 163 -10.21 9.09 13.75
CA CYS A 163 -11.27 10.08 13.59
C CYS A 163 -12.58 9.51 13.01
N ASP A 164 -12.56 8.26 12.54
CA ASP A 164 -13.67 7.66 11.82
C ASP A 164 -14.52 6.78 12.75
N LYS A 165 -15.83 6.89 12.62
CA LYS A 165 -16.75 5.90 13.21
C LYS A 165 -16.83 4.67 12.30
N ILE A 166 -17.13 3.53 12.91
CA ILE A 166 -17.31 2.26 12.20
C ILE A 166 -18.78 1.84 12.23
N ASP A 167 -19.18 1.04 11.25
CA ASP A 167 -20.54 0.50 11.14
C ASP A 167 -20.73 -0.67 12.13
N VAL A 168 -21.28 -0.37 13.30
CA VAL A 168 -21.57 -1.33 14.38
C VAL A 168 -22.96 -1.06 14.96
N PRO A 169 -23.66 -2.09 15.49
CA PRO A 169 -25.03 -1.94 15.98
C PRO A 169 -25.15 -1.22 17.33
N CYS A 170 -24.03 -0.83 17.94
CA CYS A 170 -23.95 -0.19 19.25
C CYS A 170 -23.37 1.23 19.13
N ASP A 171 -23.31 1.96 20.25
CA ASP A 171 -22.68 3.28 20.27
C ASP A 171 -21.21 3.18 19.82
N CYS A 172 -20.78 4.13 18.98
CA CYS A 172 -19.41 4.20 18.47
C CYS A 172 -18.84 5.62 18.63
N ARG A 173 -17.67 5.70 19.26
CA ARG A 173 -16.94 6.95 19.51
C ARG A 173 -15.51 6.84 18.99
N ALA A 174 -15.18 7.64 17.99
CA ALA A 174 -13.82 7.76 17.50
C ALA A 174 -12.98 8.60 18.47
N VAL A 175 -11.73 8.20 18.69
CA VAL A 175 -10.78 8.87 19.58
C VAL A 175 -9.45 9.04 18.85
N ILE A 176 -9.09 10.28 18.55
CA ILE A 176 -7.78 10.60 17.97
C ILE A 176 -6.69 10.24 18.99
N SER A 177 -5.70 9.46 18.56
CA SER A 177 -4.63 8.93 19.42
C SER A 177 -5.20 8.15 20.60
N GLY A 178 -6.22 7.34 20.34
CA GLY A 178 -6.92 6.52 21.32
C GLY A 178 -6.01 5.49 21.97
N ASP A 179 -5.01 4.96 21.27
CA ASP A 179 -3.99 4.04 21.80
C ASP A 179 -3.20 4.65 22.98
N ALA A 180 -2.98 5.97 22.97
CA ALA A 180 -2.31 6.70 24.03
C ALA A 180 -3.26 7.15 25.17
N LEU A 181 -4.58 7.05 25.00
CA LEU A 181 -5.57 7.67 25.90
C LEU A 181 -6.53 6.66 26.56
N VAL A 182 -6.91 5.60 25.84
CA VAL A 182 -7.96 4.64 26.22
C VAL A 182 -7.34 3.26 26.34
N LEU A 183 -7.48 2.64 27.50
CA LEU A 183 -6.77 1.40 27.83
C LEU A 183 -7.24 0.21 26.97
N SER A 184 -8.53 0.14 26.66
CA SER A 184 -9.06 -0.88 25.76
C SER A 184 -8.56 -0.72 24.31
N ILE A 185 -8.36 0.51 23.82
CA ILE A 185 -7.74 0.76 22.51
C ILE A 185 -6.27 0.35 22.55
N ALA A 186 -5.53 0.71 23.60
CA ALA A 186 -4.14 0.29 23.78
C ALA A 186 -4.00 -1.24 23.74
N ALA A 187 -4.89 -1.97 24.42
CA ALA A 187 -4.94 -3.43 24.37
C ALA A 187 -5.23 -3.95 22.95
N ALA A 188 -6.19 -3.35 22.24
CA ALA A 188 -6.48 -3.70 20.85
C ALA A 188 -5.27 -3.46 19.92
N SER A 189 -4.53 -2.36 20.11
CA SER A 189 -3.32 -2.05 19.34
C SER A 189 -2.27 -3.15 19.45
N ILE A 190 -2.08 -3.70 20.65
CA ILE A 190 -1.13 -4.79 20.93
C ILE A 190 -1.59 -6.07 20.23
N VAL A 191 -2.87 -6.42 20.36
CA VAL A 191 -3.45 -7.61 19.72
C VAL A 191 -3.33 -7.53 18.20
N ALA A 192 -3.71 -6.41 17.60
CA ALA A 192 -3.62 -6.20 16.16
C ALA A 192 -2.17 -6.29 15.67
N LYS A 193 -1.23 -5.62 16.38
CA LYS A 193 0.19 -5.59 16.03
C LYS A 193 0.85 -6.96 16.10
N VAL A 194 0.72 -7.67 17.22
CA VAL A 194 1.33 -8.99 17.42
C VAL A 194 0.74 -10.00 16.46
N THR A 195 -0.59 -10.01 16.29
CA THR A 195 -1.26 -10.91 15.33
C THR A 195 -0.75 -10.68 13.91
N ARG A 196 -0.63 -9.41 13.50
CA ARG A 196 -0.13 -9.07 12.17
C ARG A 196 1.33 -9.48 11.98
N ASP A 197 2.20 -9.17 12.94
CA ASP A 197 3.63 -9.46 12.81
C ASP A 197 3.87 -10.98 12.76
N ARG A 198 3.16 -11.77 13.59
CA ARG A 198 3.18 -13.25 13.51
C ARG A 198 2.74 -13.75 12.14
N LEU A 199 1.70 -13.17 11.55
CA LEU A 199 1.26 -13.53 10.19
C LEU A 199 2.30 -13.16 9.13
N MET A 200 2.89 -11.96 9.22
CA MET A 200 3.91 -11.52 8.26
C MET A 200 5.18 -12.39 8.33
N ALA A 201 5.57 -12.87 9.51
CA ALA A 201 6.65 -13.83 9.66
C ALA A 201 6.36 -15.15 8.92
N ARG A 202 5.14 -15.69 9.05
CA ARG A 202 4.71 -16.88 8.31
C ARG A 202 4.67 -16.65 6.80
N ILE A 203 4.21 -15.47 6.36
CA ILE A 203 4.24 -15.09 4.95
C ILE A 203 5.69 -14.97 4.44
N GLY A 204 6.62 -14.45 5.26
CA GLY A 204 8.05 -14.42 4.94
C GLY A 204 8.64 -15.79 4.69
N ALA A 205 8.33 -16.76 5.57
CA ALA A 205 8.74 -18.15 5.37
C ALA A 205 8.17 -18.77 4.08
N ALA A 206 6.93 -18.42 3.72
CA ALA A 206 6.28 -18.91 2.50
C ALA A 206 6.66 -18.14 1.22
N CYS A 207 7.36 -17.01 1.33
CA CYS A 207 7.79 -16.16 0.22
C CYS A 207 9.26 -15.76 0.43
N PRO A 208 10.19 -16.72 0.30
CA PRO A 208 11.62 -16.46 0.52
C PRO A 208 12.13 -15.37 -0.42
N GLY A 209 13.12 -14.59 0.06
CA GLY A 209 13.73 -13.49 -0.68
C GLY A 209 13.05 -12.12 -0.50
N TYR A 210 11.80 -12.07 -0.01
CA TYR A 210 11.10 -10.79 0.21
C TYR A 210 11.45 -10.12 1.53
N GLY A 211 11.82 -10.87 2.59
CA GLY A 211 12.17 -10.31 3.90
C GLY A 211 10.99 -9.86 4.76
N PHE A 212 9.77 -10.38 4.50
CA PHE A 212 8.55 -9.99 5.20
C PHE A 212 8.60 -10.21 6.71
N GLU A 213 9.35 -11.22 7.17
CA GLU A 213 9.58 -11.52 8.59
C GLU A 213 10.39 -10.44 9.32
N ARG A 214 11.05 -9.53 8.59
CA ARG A 214 11.86 -8.44 9.16
C ARG A 214 11.14 -7.12 9.13
N HIS A 215 10.71 -6.71 7.92
CA HIS A 215 10.09 -5.40 7.73
C HIS A 215 8.57 -5.45 7.65
N MET A 216 7.93 -6.60 7.94
CA MET A 216 6.47 -6.75 8.06
C MET A 216 5.68 -6.22 6.85
N GLY A 217 6.26 -6.29 5.66
CA GLY A 217 5.67 -5.79 4.41
C GLY A 217 5.80 -4.27 4.17
N TYR A 218 6.44 -3.50 5.06
CA TYR A 218 6.72 -2.07 4.82
C TYR A 218 7.67 -1.87 3.63
N GLY A 219 7.53 -0.74 2.93
CA GLY A 219 8.30 -0.39 1.73
C GLY A 219 9.72 0.09 2.05
N VAL A 220 10.52 -0.74 2.72
CA VAL A 220 11.94 -0.48 2.97
C VAL A 220 12.78 -0.79 1.72
N PRO A 221 14.00 -0.26 1.57
CA PRO A 221 14.83 -0.49 0.38
C PRO A 221 15.01 -1.97 0.02
N ALA A 222 15.14 -2.85 1.03
CA ALA A 222 15.23 -4.29 0.80
C ALA A 222 13.97 -4.87 0.13
N HIS A 223 12.78 -4.44 0.56
CA HIS A 223 11.51 -4.89 -0.02
C HIS A 223 11.34 -4.37 -1.44
N THR A 224 11.67 -3.11 -1.70
CA THR A 224 11.60 -2.53 -3.06
C THR A 224 12.53 -3.25 -4.03
N ARG A 225 13.74 -3.64 -3.59
CA ARG A 225 14.64 -4.48 -4.40
C ARG A 225 14.05 -5.85 -4.67
N ALA A 226 13.57 -6.55 -3.64
CA ALA A 226 12.94 -7.85 -3.80
C ALA A 226 11.75 -7.79 -4.77
N LEU A 227 10.91 -6.76 -4.66
CA LEU A 227 9.78 -6.52 -5.54
C LEU A 227 10.21 -6.23 -7.00
N ALA A 228 11.37 -5.61 -7.21
CA ALA A 228 11.92 -5.38 -8.53
C ALA A 228 12.53 -6.65 -9.16
N THR A 229 13.15 -7.51 -8.35
CA THR A 229 13.82 -8.73 -8.83
C THR A 229 12.87 -9.92 -8.96
N LEU A 230 11.96 -10.08 -8.00
CA LEU A 230 11.08 -11.25 -7.89
C LEU A 230 9.65 -10.98 -8.37
N GLY A 231 9.32 -9.72 -8.67
CA GLY A 231 7.97 -9.28 -8.97
C GLY A 231 7.06 -9.20 -7.74
N PRO A 232 5.76 -8.91 -7.91
CA PRO A 232 4.79 -8.94 -6.83
C PRO A 232 4.18 -10.34 -6.62
N THR A 233 4.01 -10.74 -5.36
CA THR A 233 3.23 -11.92 -4.95
C THR A 233 1.75 -11.62 -4.73
N ARG A 234 0.93 -12.67 -4.51
CA ARG A 234 -0.48 -12.55 -4.08
C ARG A 234 -0.70 -11.76 -2.78
N HIS A 235 0.35 -11.61 -1.96
CA HIS A 235 0.28 -10.89 -0.70
C HIS A 235 0.51 -9.39 -0.86
N HIS A 236 0.96 -8.93 -2.04
CA HIS A 236 1.12 -7.52 -2.32
C HIS A 236 -0.21 -6.84 -2.63
N ARG A 237 -0.31 -5.57 -2.28
CA ARG A 237 -1.47 -4.71 -2.54
C ARG A 237 -1.29 -4.08 -3.92
N GLN A 238 -1.91 -4.66 -4.93
CA GLN A 238 -1.72 -4.29 -6.34
C GLN A 238 -2.14 -2.84 -6.63
N SER A 239 -3.04 -2.28 -5.83
CA SER A 239 -3.47 -0.88 -5.93
C SER A 239 -2.40 0.12 -5.45
N PHE A 240 -1.38 -0.31 -4.71
CA PHE A 240 -0.35 0.58 -4.18
C PHE A 240 0.66 0.91 -5.28
N ALA A 241 1.00 2.19 -5.43
CA ALA A 241 1.77 2.67 -6.58
C ALA A 241 3.10 1.93 -6.83
N PRO A 242 3.95 1.65 -5.80
CA PRO A 242 5.19 0.90 -6.02
C PRO A 242 4.96 -0.55 -6.50
N VAL A 243 3.88 -1.18 -6.03
CA VAL A 243 3.52 -2.56 -6.40
C VAL A 243 2.99 -2.61 -7.83
N ARG A 244 2.07 -1.71 -8.18
CA ARG A 244 1.54 -1.60 -9.56
C ARG A 244 2.65 -1.36 -10.58
N ALA A 245 3.59 -0.47 -10.28
CA ALA A 245 4.73 -0.20 -11.14
C ALA A 245 5.62 -1.45 -11.32
N ALA A 246 5.82 -2.24 -10.27
CA ALA A 246 6.56 -3.50 -10.37
C ALA A 246 5.79 -4.55 -11.19
N ALA A 247 4.48 -4.69 -10.99
CA ALA A 247 3.63 -5.60 -11.77
C ALA A 247 3.67 -5.29 -13.27
N GLN A 248 3.57 -4.01 -13.63
CA GLN A 248 3.62 -3.55 -15.02
C GLN A 248 4.97 -3.83 -15.67
N ARG A 249 6.08 -3.67 -14.95
CA ARG A 249 7.42 -4.02 -15.46
C ARG A 249 7.56 -5.51 -15.76
N VAL A 250 7.11 -6.36 -14.83
CA VAL A 250 7.13 -7.82 -15.03
C VAL A 250 6.26 -8.22 -16.23
N ALA A 251 5.06 -7.65 -16.34
CA ALA A 251 4.17 -7.92 -17.48
C ALA A 251 4.81 -7.48 -18.82
N ALA A 252 5.44 -6.31 -18.86
CA ALA A 252 6.13 -5.83 -20.05
C ALA A 252 7.34 -6.70 -20.43
N GLN A 253 8.10 -7.18 -19.43
CA GLN A 253 9.23 -8.07 -19.67
C GLN A 253 8.78 -9.42 -20.22
N LEU A 254 7.74 -10.04 -19.64
CA LEU A 254 7.19 -11.30 -20.13
C LEU A 254 6.63 -11.16 -21.56
N ALA A 255 6.00 -10.02 -21.87
CA ALA A 255 5.52 -9.74 -23.23
C ALA A 255 6.69 -9.61 -24.22
N ALA A 256 7.77 -8.93 -23.84
CA ALA A 256 8.97 -8.79 -24.66
C ALA A 256 9.68 -10.13 -24.88
N GLU A 257 9.79 -10.97 -23.85
CA GLU A 257 10.34 -12.32 -23.94
C GLU A 257 9.51 -13.20 -24.88
N HIS A 258 8.18 -13.10 -24.82
CA HIS A 258 7.29 -13.82 -25.74
C HIS A 258 7.51 -13.42 -27.20
N ILE A 259 7.56 -12.12 -27.49
CA ILE A 259 7.80 -11.60 -28.85
C ILE A 259 9.18 -12.06 -29.37
N ALA A 260 10.21 -12.04 -28.52
CA ALA A 260 11.54 -12.51 -28.89
C ALA A 260 11.55 -14.00 -29.25
N VAL A 261 10.83 -14.83 -28.48
CA VAL A 261 10.68 -16.26 -28.78
C VAL A 261 9.92 -16.47 -30.09
N GLU A 262 8.82 -15.75 -30.33
CA GLU A 262 8.08 -15.82 -31.59
C GLU A 262 8.96 -15.46 -32.79
N HIS A 263 9.78 -14.41 -32.67
CA HIS A 263 10.69 -14.00 -33.73
C HIS A 263 11.77 -15.05 -34.03
N LEU A 264 12.39 -15.62 -32.99
CA LEU A 264 13.38 -16.70 -33.13
C LEU A 264 12.77 -17.95 -33.79
N VAL A 265 11.52 -18.29 -33.46
CA VAL A 265 10.81 -19.40 -34.10
C VAL A 265 10.53 -19.10 -35.58
N ALA A 266 10.10 -17.89 -35.90
CA ALA A 266 9.85 -17.47 -37.28
C ALA A 266 11.13 -17.49 -38.13
N GLU A 267 12.25 -16.95 -37.63
CA GLU A 267 13.55 -16.99 -38.29
C GLU A 267 14.00 -18.43 -38.57
N ARG A 268 13.81 -19.32 -37.58
CA ARG A 268 14.15 -20.73 -37.74
C ARG A 268 13.31 -21.44 -38.80
N LEU A 269 12.00 -21.18 -38.85
CA LEU A 269 11.10 -21.76 -39.86
C LEU A 269 11.48 -21.31 -41.27
N VAL A 270 11.82 -20.03 -41.44
CA VAL A 270 12.27 -19.49 -42.73
C VAL A 270 13.59 -20.16 -43.16
N ALA A 271 14.54 -20.33 -42.23
CA ALA A 271 15.79 -21.02 -42.51
C ALA A 271 15.57 -22.49 -42.89
N GLU A 272 14.70 -23.22 -42.16
CA GLU A 272 14.34 -24.60 -42.47
C GLU A 272 13.66 -24.73 -43.85
N GLN A 273 12.81 -23.77 -44.21
CA GLN A 273 12.14 -23.74 -45.52
C GLN A 273 13.14 -23.47 -46.66
N LEU A 274 14.06 -22.51 -46.49
CA LEU A 274 15.12 -22.24 -47.47
C LEU A 274 16.01 -23.47 -47.71
N VAL A 275 16.38 -24.20 -46.66
CA VAL A 275 17.16 -25.44 -46.77
C VAL A 275 16.37 -26.53 -47.51
N ALA A 276 15.06 -26.65 -47.26
CA ALA A 276 14.22 -27.61 -47.96
C ALA A 276 14.09 -27.26 -49.46
N GLU A 277 13.92 -25.97 -49.78
CA GLU A 277 13.82 -25.46 -51.15
C GLU A 277 15.13 -25.66 -51.93
N THR A 278 16.29 -25.36 -51.34
CA THR A 278 17.59 -25.60 -52.00
C THR A 278 17.84 -27.09 -52.25
N ALA A 279 17.57 -27.95 -51.26
CA ALA A 279 17.72 -29.40 -51.42
C ALA A 279 16.74 -30.00 -52.46
N ALA A 280 15.58 -29.37 -52.68
CA ALA A 280 14.66 -29.76 -53.74
C ALA A 280 15.16 -29.32 -55.12
N ALA A 281 15.70 -28.10 -55.22
CA ALA A 281 16.28 -27.58 -56.45
C ALA A 281 17.51 -28.39 -56.92
N GLU A 282 18.40 -28.76 -56.00
CA GLU A 282 19.56 -29.62 -56.29
C GLU A 282 19.13 -31.00 -56.81
N ARG A 283 18.10 -31.61 -56.20
CA ARG A 283 17.53 -32.89 -56.66
C ARG A 283 16.96 -32.80 -58.07
N GLN A 284 16.19 -31.75 -58.37
CA GLN A 284 15.66 -31.52 -59.72
C GLN A 284 16.75 -31.29 -60.75
N ALA A 285 17.83 -30.57 -60.39
CA ALA A 285 18.97 -30.36 -61.29
C ALA A 285 19.70 -31.69 -61.58
N ALA A 286 19.92 -32.52 -60.56
CA ALA A 286 20.51 -33.84 -60.72
C ALA A 286 19.65 -34.76 -61.61
N GLU A 287 18.33 -34.76 -61.42
CA GLU A 287 17.40 -35.50 -62.29
C GLU A 287 17.46 -35.02 -63.74
N ARG A 288 17.50 -33.71 -64.00
CA ARG A 288 17.62 -33.16 -65.35
C ARG A 288 18.92 -33.57 -66.04
N LEU A 289 20.04 -33.49 -65.34
CA LEU A 289 21.34 -33.91 -65.85
C LEU A 289 21.36 -35.42 -66.17
N ALA A 290 20.72 -36.24 -65.34
CA ALA A 290 20.59 -37.68 -65.60
C ALA A 290 19.75 -37.96 -66.86
N VAL A 291 18.67 -37.20 -67.08
CA VAL A 291 17.84 -37.29 -68.28
C VAL A 291 18.62 -36.86 -69.54
N GLU A 292 19.37 -35.75 -69.48
CA GLU A 292 20.22 -35.29 -70.58
C GLU A 292 21.31 -36.32 -70.92
N ALA A 293 22.01 -36.86 -69.92
CA ALA A 293 23.04 -37.89 -70.13
C ALA A 293 22.47 -39.17 -70.75
N ALA A 294 21.25 -39.57 -70.37
CA ALA A 294 20.56 -40.71 -70.98
C ALA A 294 20.19 -40.44 -72.45
N ALA A 295 19.79 -39.21 -72.79
CA ALA A 295 19.50 -38.81 -74.16
C ALA A 295 20.76 -38.78 -75.05
N GLU A 296 21.90 -38.32 -74.53
CA GLU A 296 23.19 -38.34 -75.24
C GLU A 296 23.73 -39.76 -75.44
N GLY A 297 23.55 -40.65 -74.45
CA GLY A 297 23.88 -42.08 -74.58
C GLY A 297 23.05 -42.80 -75.64
N ALA A 298 21.79 -42.43 -75.82
CA ALA A 298 20.94 -43.00 -76.87
C ALA A 298 21.30 -42.51 -78.29
N ALA A 299 21.94 -41.34 -78.42
CA ALA A 299 22.35 -40.78 -79.71
C ALA A 299 23.65 -41.37 -80.26
N THR A 300 24.45 -42.06 -79.45
CA THR A 300 25.70 -42.70 -79.86
C THR A 300 25.54 -44.16 -80.33
N GLU A 301 24.35 -44.75 -80.20
CA GLU A 301 23.99 -46.06 -80.75
C GLU A 301 23.13 -45.96 -82.03
N ALA A 302 23.64 -45.30 -83.07
CA ALA A 302 23.06 -45.41 -84.43
C ALA A 302 23.88 -46.41 -85.25
N PRO A 303 23.31 -47.54 -85.74
CA PRO A 303 24.07 -48.49 -86.55
C PRO A 303 24.32 -47.91 -87.95
N ALA A 304 25.58 -47.84 -88.35
CA ALA A 304 25.98 -47.47 -89.70
C ALA A 304 25.51 -48.51 -90.73
N THR A 305 24.42 -48.22 -91.45
CA THR A 305 24.04 -48.96 -92.65
C THR A 305 24.80 -48.43 -93.86
N LEU A 306 25.77 -49.22 -94.34
CA LEU A 306 26.48 -49.02 -95.61
C LEU A 306 25.56 -49.30 -96.81
N PRO A 307 25.67 -48.57 -97.94
CA PRO A 307 24.90 -48.87 -99.13
C PRO A 307 25.61 -49.94 -99.98
N VAL A 308 24.91 -51.00 -100.34
CA VAL A 308 25.36 -51.94 -101.38
C VAL A 308 24.73 -51.50 -102.71
N LEU A 309 25.57 -50.99 -103.59
CA LEU A 309 25.31 -50.85 -105.03
C LEU A 309 25.21 -52.25 -105.66
N GLY A 310 24.10 -52.53 -106.34
CA GLY A 310 23.93 -53.70 -107.19
C GLY A 310 23.43 -53.28 -108.57
N ILE A 311 24.30 -53.46 -109.57
CA ILE A 311 24.05 -53.32 -111.02
C ILE A 311 23.74 -54.72 -111.60
N ALA A 312 23.06 -54.75 -112.76
CA ALA A 312 22.78 -55.86 -113.69
C ALA A 312 21.46 -56.60 -113.43
N SER A 313 20.56 -56.85 -114.40
CA SER A 313 20.50 -56.61 -115.86
C SER A 313 19.04 -56.56 -116.28
#